data_AF-A0A2K2UBZ1-F1
#
_entry.id   AF-A0A2K2UBZ1-F1
#
_cell.length_a   1.000
_cell.length_b   1.000
_cell.length_c   1.000
_cell.angle_alpha   90.00
_cell.angle_beta   90.00
_cell.angle_gamma   90.00
#
_symmetry.space_group_name_H-M   'P 1'
#
loop_
_entity.id
_entity.type
_entity.pdbx_description
1 polymer ?
#
loop_
_entity_poly.entity_id
_entity_poly.type
_entity_poly.pdbx_seq_one_letter_code
_entity_poly.pdbx_strand_id
1 'polypeptide(L)' 'MSSNFGAFPLKNLVKNDLGFTFLPRFAVASELRAGELVEFEAGLGETVITAACCWHKDKWASPLISLFSGLCESGW' A
#
# COMPACT_ATOMS: atom_id res chain seq x y z
N MET A 1 17.69 -4.53 -11.75
CA MET A 1 17.78 -4.02 -10.36
C MET A 1 16.37 -3.99 -9.80
N SER A 2 16.02 -5.00 -9.00
CA SER A 2 14.69 -5.07 -8.35
C SER A 2 14.74 -4.15 -7.13
N SER A 3 14.07 -2.99 -7.23
CA SER A 3 13.93 -2.05 -6.14
C SER A 3 13.10 -2.67 -5.03
N ASN A 4 13.73 -2.98 -3.89
CA ASN A 4 13.10 -3.37 -2.63
C ASN A 4 12.34 -2.19 -2.00
N PHE A 5 11.32 -1.68 -2.70
CA PHE A 5 10.41 -0.70 -2.15
C PHE A 5 9.39 -1.44 -1.28
N GLY A 6 9.56 -1.42 0.06
CA GLY A 6 8.51 -1.84 1.00
C GLY A 6 8.74 -3.11 1.84
N ALA A 7 9.96 -3.37 2.29
CA ALA A 7 10.17 -4.33 3.37
C ALA A 7 9.71 -3.72 4.70
N PHE A 8 8.41 -3.81 5.02
CA PHE A 8 7.97 -3.77 6.40
C PHE A 8 8.63 -4.98 7.09
N PRO A 9 9.52 -4.81 8.08
CA PRO A 9 10.28 -5.91 8.68
C PRO A 9 9.38 -7.00 9.29
N LEU A 10 8.14 -6.65 9.63
CA LEU A 10 7.08 -7.56 10.11
C LEU A 10 6.69 -8.63 9.07
N LYS A 11 6.78 -8.35 7.77
CA LYS A 11 6.43 -9.32 6.71
C LYS A 11 7.33 -10.54 6.77
N ASN A 12 8.62 -10.33 6.99
CA ASN A 12 9.59 -11.43 7.12
C ASN A 12 9.38 -12.21 8.43
N LEU A 13 8.89 -11.59 9.50
CA LEU A 13 8.62 -12.30 10.75
C LEU A 13 7.45 -13.30 10.58
N VAL A 14 6.36 -12.88 9.94
CA VAL A 14 5.22 -13.78 9.67
C VAL A 14 5.58 -14.89 8.68
N LYS A 15 6.39 -14.59 7.66
CA LYS A 15 6.92 -15.62 6.73
C LYS A 15 7.82 -16.66 7.42
N ASN A 16 8.38 -16.35 8.60
CA ASN A 16 9.22 -17.27 9.38
C ASN A 16 8.45 -17.83 10.60
N ASP A 17 7.12 -17.95 10.50
CA ASP A 17 6.25 -18.52 11.54
C ASP A 17 6.26 -17.80 12.90
N LEU A 18 6.73 -16.54 12.96
CA LEU A 18 6.75 -15.73 14.18
C LEU A 18 5.42 -14.99 14.40
N GLY A 19 4.29 -15.69 14.24
CA GLY A 19 2.95 -15.23 14.58
C GLY A 19 2.13 -14.62 13.44
N PHE A 20 1.01 -13.97 13.80
CA PHE A 20 0.08 -13.33 12.88
C PHE A 20 0.25 -11.81 12.86
N THR A 21 -0.14 -11.17 11.76
CA THR A 21 -0.05 -9.71 11.62
C THR A 21 -1.30 -9.16 10.93
N PHE A 22 -1.58 -7.89 11.18
CA PHE A 22 -2.63 -7.13 10.51
C PHE A 22 -1.98 -6.15 9.54
N LEU A 23 -2.09 -6.42 8.24
CA LEU A 23 -1.46 -5.63 7.18
C LEU A 23 -2.49 -5.21 6.12
N PRO A 24 -2.30 -4.04 5.48
CA PRO A 24 -3.10 -3.66 4.32
C PRO A 24 -2.94 -4.65 3.18
N ARG A 25 -4.04 -5.01 2.50
CA ARG A 25 -4.03 -6.01 1.43
C ARG A 25 -3.05 -5.67 0.29
N PHE A 26 -2.91 -4.39 -0.06
CA PHE A 26 -1.96 -3.96 -1.10
C PHE A 26 -0.49 -4.25 -0.73
N ALA A 27 -0.16 -4.33 0.56
CA ALA A 27 1.20 -4.53 1.02
C ALA A 27 1.66 -5.99 0.96
N VAL A 28 0.73 -6.95 0.84
CA VAL A 28 0.97 -8.40 0.80
C VAL A 28 0.34 -9.07 -0.42
N ALA A 29 -0.09 -8.28 -1.41
CA ALA A 29 -0.80 -8.78 -2.59
C ALA A 29 0.04 -9.74 -3.45
N SER A 30 1.36 -9.60 -3.47
CA SER A 30 2.28 -10.55 -4.11
C SER A 30 2.32 -11.89 -3.39
N GLU A 31 2.47 -11.86 -2.08
CA GLU A 31 2.57 -13.02 -1.21
C GLU A 31 1.28 -13.82 -1.15
N LEU A 32 0.13 -13.14 -1.07
CA LEU A 32 -1.19 -13.78 -1.14
C LEU A 32 -1.39 -14.48 -2.50
N ARG A 33 -0.94 -13.86 -3.61
CA ARG A 33 -0.99 -14.48 -4.94
C ARG A 33 -0.04 -15.65 -5.09
N ALA A 34 1.12 -15.60 -4.45
CA ALA A 34 2.11 -16.67 -4.45
C ALA A 34 1.77 -17.82 -3.49
N GLY A 35 0.79 -17.64 -2.59
CA GLY A 35 0.45 -18.61 -1.55
C GLY A 35 1.45 -18.67 -0.39
N GLU A 36 2.35 -17.69 -0.29
CA GLU A 36 3.34 -17.57 0.80
C GLU A 36 2.70 -17.09 2.11
N LEU A 37 1.57 -16.38 2.00
CA LEU A 37 0.76 -15.91 3.13
C LEU A 37 -0.70 -16.30 2.89
N VAL A 38 -1.41 -16.54 3.99
CA VAL A 38 -2.85 -16.83 3.97
C VAL A 38 -3.55 -15.76 4.80
N GLU A 39 -4.67 -15.26 4.28
CA GLU A 39 -5.56 -14.37 5.00
C GLU A 39 -6.51 -15.20 5.88
N PHE A 40 -6.73 -14.77 7.12
CA PHE A 40 -7.72 -15.37 8.02
C PHE A 40 -8.68 -14.30 8.53
N GLU A 41 -9.93 -14.69 8.72
CA GLU A 41 -10.96 -13.79 9.22
C GLU A 41 -10.81 -13.62 10.74
N ALA A 42 -10.35 -12.45 11.17
CA ALA A 42 -10.09 -12.15 12.57
C ALA A 42 -11.30 -11.56 13.32
N GLY A 43 -12.46 -11.42 12.66
CA GLY A 43 -13.64 -10.72 13.22
C GLY A 43 -13.42 -9.23 13.48
N LEU A 44 -12.35 -8.65 12.91
CA LEU A 44 -12.05 -7.23 12.96
C LEU A 44 -12.82 -6.53 11.84
N GLY A 45 -13.43 -5.37 12.15
CA GLY A 45 -14.14 -4.58 11.14
C GLY A 45 -13.22 -4.13 10.00
N GLU A 46 -13.79 -3.95 8.80
CA GLU A 46 -13.03 -3.44 7.65
C GLU A 46 -12.40 -2.09 7.99
N THR A 47 -11.08 -2.01 7.83
CA THR A 47 -10.33 -0.76 8.01
C THR A 47 -10.03 -0.15 6.64
N VAL A 48 -10.66 0.98 6.35
CA VAL A 48 -10.44 1.71 5.10
C VAL A 48 -9.25 2.66 5.27
N ILE A 49 -8.20 2.43 4.47
CA ILE A 49 -7.07 3.35 4.36
C ILE A 49 -7.30 4.24 3.14
N THR A 50 -7.40 5.55 3.36
CA THR A 50 -7.60 6.53 2.29
C THR A 50 -6.27 7.14 1.88
N ALA A 51 -5.94 7.10 0.58
CA ALA A 51 -4.83 7.86 0.02
C ALA A 51 -5.31 9.26 -0.37
N ALA A 52 -4.55 10.29 -0.01
CA ALA A 52 -4.84 11.68 -0.37
C ALA A 52 -3.65 12.29 -1.13
N CYS A 53 -3.93 12.90 -2.29
CA CYS A 53 -2.96 13.70 -3.03
C CYS A 53 -3.16 15.18 -2.66
N CYS A 54 -2.18 15.79 -2.01
CA CYS A 54 -2.31 17.14 -1.45
C CYS A 54 -1.29 18.08 -2.09
N TRP A 55 -1.73 19.27 -2.53
CA TRP A 55 -0.85 20.37 -2.91
C TRP A 55 -1.26 21.68 -2.21
N HIS A 56 -0.33 22.63 -2.12
CA HIS A 56 -0.61 23.92 -1.51
C HIS A 56 -1.32 24.84 -2.52
N LYS A 57 -2.56 25.26 -2.21
CA LYS A 57 -3.41 26.07 -3.11
C LYS A 57 -2.72 27.34 -3.65
N ASP A 58 -1.87 27.98 -2.85
CA ASP A 58 -1.21 29.24 -3.23
C ASP A 58 0.20 29.05 -3.81
N LYS A 59 0.68 27.81 -3.95
CA LYS A 59 1.94 27.53 -4.65
C LYS A 59 1.66 27.23 -6.11
N TRP A 60 2.45 27.81 -7.01
CA TRP A 60 2.39 27.49 -8.43
C TRP A 60 2.62 26.00 -8.66
N ALA A 61 1.63 25.33 -9.24
CA ALA A 61 1.79 23.97 -9.77
C ALA A 61 2.52 24.05 -11.10
N SER A 62 3.69 23.42 -11.17
CA SER A 62 4.39 23.27 -12.45
C SER A 62 3.51 22.47 -13.42
N PRO A 63 3.67 22.64 -14.74
CA PRO A 63 2.92 21.87 -15.73
C PRO A 63 2.97 20.35 -15.49
N LEU A 64 4.10 19.84 -14.97
CA LEU A 64 4.27 18.44 -14.60
C LEU A 64 3.38 18.02 -13.42
N ILE A 65 3.26 18.85 -12.39
CA ILE A 65 2.40 18.57 -11.22
C ILE A 65 0.94 18.61 -11.62
N SER A 66 0.53 19.54 -12.47
CA SER A 66 -0.85 19.60 -12.99
C SER A 66 -1.22 18.33 -13.77
N LEU A 67 -0.30 17.84 -14.61
CA LEU A 67 -0.48 16.57 -15.31
C LEU A 67 -0.60 15.41 -14.32
N PHE A 68 0.30 15.35 -13.32
CA PHE A 68 0.29 14.31 -12.30
C PHE A 68 -1.00 14.31 -11.47
N SER A 69 -1.52 15.49 -11.09
CA SER A 69 -2.80 15.61 -10.38
C SER A 69 -3.94 15.02 -11.20
N GLY A 70 -4.00 15.34 -12.50
CA GLY A 70 -5.01 14.76 -13.40
C GLY A 70 -4.91 13.23 -13.51
N LEU A 71 -3.69 12.68 -13.44
CA LEU A 71 -3.51 11.22 -13.38
C LEU A 71 -4.01 10.64 -12.06
N CYS A 72 -3.74 11.30 -10.93
CA CYS A 72 -4.24 10.86 -9.62
C CYS A 72 -5.78 10.92 -9.52
N GLU A 73 -6.40 11.93 -10.12
CA GLU A 73 -7.87 12.10 -10.11
C GLU A 73 -8.60 11.12 -11.05
N SER A 74 -7.94 10.68 -12.12
CA SER A 74 -8.56 9.77 -13.11
C SER A 74 -8.57 8.29 -12.69
N GLY A 75 -8.05 7.96 -11.49
CA GLY A 75 -8.27 6.66 -10.85
C GLY A 75 -7.66 5.46 -11.58
N TRP A 76 -6.49 5.64 -12.20
CA TRP A 76 -5.72 4.55 -12.83
C TRP A 76 -5.02 3.64 -11.81
#